data_AF-A0A6C0DDB7-F1
#
_entry.id   AF-A0A6C0DDB7-F1
#
_cell.length_a   1.000
_cell.length_b   1.000
_cell.length_c   1.000
_cell.angle_alpha   90.00
_cell.angle_beta   90.00
_cell.angle_gamma   90.00
#
_symmetry.space_group_name_H-M   'P 1'
#
loop_
_entity.id
_entity.type
_entity.pdbx_description
1 polymer ?
#
loop_
_entity_poly.entity_id
_entity_poly.type
_entity_poly.pdbx_seq_one_letter_code
_entity_poly.pdbx_strand_id
1 'polypeptide(L)'
;MSSAPRRTNARHQTSGFNTAHCNTCACVQNVVNRRPQPTAVCKYFQTENGCRNGDSCRFKHDLPQDTDSGNYRTKPCKYFQRGECRNGDECTYRHDPPESNPQYRTKPCKYFETEEGCRNGDKCRYKHEETHEEAS
;
A
#
# COMPACT_ATOMS: atom_id res chain seq x y z
N MET A 1 -1.74 14.65 44.08
CA MET A 1 -2.34 14.09 42.85
C MET A 1 -1.36 14.39 41.72
N SER A 2 -0.36 13.53 41.56
CA SER A 2 0.81 13.81 40.72
C SER A 2 0.67 13.14 39.37
N SER A 3 0.59 13.97 38.33
CA SER A 3 0.53 13.60 36.93
C SER A 3 1.73 12.75 36.50
N ALA A 4 1.49 11.60 35.86
CA ALA A 4 2.53 10.83 35.19
C ALA A 4 2.70 11.30 33.73
N PRO A 5 3.92 11.31 33.17
CA PRO A 5 4.21 11.98 31.90
C PRO A 5 3.73 11.18 30.68
N ARG A 6 3.17 11.88 29.69
CA ARG A 6 3.00 11.38 28.31
C ARG A 6 4.39 11.08 27.72
N ARG A 7 4.64 9.82 27.35
CA ARG A 7 5.78 9.48 26.50
C ARG A 7 5.52 10.05 25.10
N THR A 8 6.31 11.06 24.75
CA THR A 8 6.34 11.69 23.44
C THR A 8 6.98 10.75 22.42
N ASN A 9 6.48 10.82 21.19
CA ASN A 9 6.99 10.07 20.04
C ASN A 9 8.42 10.55 19.73
N ALA A 10 9.43 9.75 20.07
CA ALA A 10 10.81 10.07 19.74
C ALA A 10 11.05 9.80 18.25
N ARG A 11 11.33 10.89 17.51
CA ARG A 11 11.75 10.88 16.11
C ARG A 11 12.91 9.89 15.91
N HIS A 12 12.81 9.06 14.87
CA HIS A 12 13.93 8.30 14.34
C HIS A 12 15.06 9.26 13.95
N GLN A 13 16.14 9.23 14.73
CA GLN A 13 17.45 9.74 14.32
C GLN A 13 18.18 8.57 13.66
N THR A 14 18.13 8.47 12.34
CA THR A 14 18.92 7.51 11.58
C THR A 14 20.39 7.94 11.64
N SER A 15 21.09 7.46 12.66
CA SER A 15 22.54 7.63 12.77
C SER A 15 23.22 6.38 12.20
N GLY A 16 23.85 6.56 11.04
CA GLY A 16 25.03 5.85 10.54
C GLY A 16 25.10 4.31 10.69
N PHE A 17 24.66 3.58 9.66
CA PHE A 17 25.29 2.30 9.32
C PHE A 17 26.33 2.56 8.24
N ASN A 18 27.59 2.67 8.65
CA ASN A 18 28.75 2.59 7.78
C ASN A 18 29.05 1.12 7.45
N THR A 19 29.58 0.91 6.24
CA THR A 19 30.33 -0.28 5.75
C THR A 19 29.44 -1.43 5.25
N ALA A 20 29.54 -1.97 4.02
CA ALA A 20 30.51 -1.85 2.93
C ALA A 20 29.80 -2.09 1.58
N HIS A 21 30.18 -1.35 0.54
CA HIS A 21 29.92 -1.74 -0.85
C HIS A 21 31.02 -2.71 -1.29
N CYS A 22 30.67 -3.97 -1.55
CA CYS A 22 31.51 -4.89 -2.32
C CYS A 22 30.99 -4.90 -3.76
N ASN A 23 31.84 -4.44 -4.68
CA ASN A 23 31.51 -4.21 -6.08
C ASN A 23 32.00 -5.39 -6.93
N THR A 24 31.18 -6.44 -7.07
CA THR A 24 31.37 -7.49 -8.08
C THR A 24 30.02 -8.03 -8.54
N CYS A 25 29.77 -7.96 -9.83
CA CYS A 25 28.58 -8.46 -10.52
C CYS A 25 28.31 -9.94 -10.24
N ALA A 26 27.15 -10.24 -9.65
CA ALA A 26 26.50 -11.55 -9.76
C ALA A 26 24.98 -11.35 -9.75
N CYS A 27 24.42 -11.24 -10.95
CA CYS A 27 22.99 -11.18 -11.19
C CYS A 27 22.40 -12.59 -11.25
N VAL A 28 22.04 -13.23 -10.13
CA VAL A 28 20.99 -14.26 -10.17
C VAL A 28 20.38 -14.53 -8.79
N GLN A 29 19.07 -14.25 -8.71
CA GLN A 29 18.11 -14.82 -7.76
C GLN A 29 18.19 -14.32 -6.31
N ASN A 30 17.62 -13.13 -6.09
CA ASN A 30 16.98 -12.79 -4.81
C ASN A 30 15.74 -13.68 -4.59
N VAL A 31 15.96 -14.98 -4.37
CA VAL A 31 14.98 -15.76 -3.59
C VAL A 31 15.21 -15.33 -2.16
N VAL A 32 14.60 -14.21 -1.78
CA VAL A 32 14.38 -13.94 -0.37
C VAL A 32 13.66 -15.17 0.16
N ASN A 33 14.39 -16.02 0.90
CA ASN A 33 13.80 -17.02 1.77
C ASN A 33 13.02 -16.24 2.83
N ARG A 34 11.86 -15.73 2.44
CA ARG A 34 10.91 -15.10 3.34
C ARG A 34 10.50 -16.21 4.26
N ARG A 35 11.09 -16.23 5.45
CA ARG A 35 10.63 -17.08 6.55
C ARG A 35 9.11 -16.91 6.61
N PRO A 36 8.34 -18.02 6.63
CA PRO A 36 6.89 -17.93 6.69
C PRO A 36 6.53 -17.08 7.89
N GLN A 37 5.97 -15.90 7.62
CA GLN A 37 5.63 -14.97 8.68
C GLN A 37 4.57 -15.62 9.56
N PRO A 38 4.70 -15.57 10.90
CA PRO A 38 3.74 -16.18 11.79
C PRO A 38 2.35 -15.59 11.50
N THR A 39 1.42 -16.43 11.06
CA THR A 39 0.05 -16.01 10.72
C THR A 39 -0.82 -15.81 11.95
N ALA A 40 -0.39 -16.36 13.10
CA ALA A 40 -1.11 -16.28 14.35
C ALA A 40 -0.77 -15.00 15.14
N VAL A 41 -1.81 -14.35 15.65
CA VAL A 41 -1.74 -13.20 16.56
C VAL A 41 -1.38 -13.69 17.97
N CYS A 42 -0.57 -12.92 18.69
CA CYS A 42 -0.18 -13.25 20.05
C CYS A 42 -1.36 -13.13 21.01
N LYS A 43 -1.78 -14.26 21.58
CA LYS A 43 -2.88 -14.31 22.57
C LYS A 43 -2.64 -13.49 23.84
N TYR A 44 -1.38 -13.24 24.19
CA TYR A 44 -1.02 -12.53 25.43
C TYR A 44 -0.83 -11.02 25.24
N PHE A 45 -0.72 -10.55 23.99
CA PHE A 45 -0.41 -9.15 23.70
C PHE A 45 -1.48 -8.18 24.23
N GLN A 46 -2.76 -8.54 24.16
CA GLN A 46 -3.88 -7.73 24.65
C GLN A 46 -4.31 -8.03 26.09
N THR A 47 -3.56 -8.88 26.82
CA THR A 47 -3.90 -9.15 28.22
C THR A 47 -3.45 -7.99 29.10
N GLU A 48 -4.03 -7.84 30.29
CA GLU A 48 -3.66 -6.78 31.25
C GLU A 48 -2.15 -6.74 31.57
N ASN A 49 -1.49 -7.91 31.48
CA ASN A 49 -0.05 -8.06 31.69
C ASN A 49 0.80 -7.96 30.41
N GLY A 50 0.17 -7.83 29.24
CA GLY A 50 0.82 -7.75 27.94
C GLY A 50 1.65 -8.99 27.55
N CYS A 51 2.24 -8.96 26.36
CA CYS A 51 3.19 -10.00 25.96
C CYS A 51 4.58 -9.73 26.55
N ARG A 52 5.09 -10.69 27.32
CA ARG A 52 6.42 -10.60 27.94
C ARG A 52 7.58 -10.72 26.93
N ASN A 53 7.30 -11.20 25.72
CA ASN A 53 8.31 -11.43 24.69
C ASN A 53 8.62 -10.18 23.85
N GLY A 54 7.86 -9.08 24.02
CA GLY A 54 8.09 -7.81 23.31
C GLY A 54 8.21 -7.99 21.79
N ASP A 55 9.14 -7.27 21.16
CA ASP A 55 9.44 -7.34 19.72
C ASP A 55 10.07 -8.67 19.29
N SER A 56 10.53 -9.49 20.24
CA SER A 56 11.06 -10.84 20.00
C SER A 56 9.97 -11.92 20.02
N CYS A 57 8.70 -11.53 20.11
CA CYS A 57 7.60 -12.47 20.09
C CYS A 57 7.50 -13.20 18.74
N ARG A 58 7.35 -14.53 18.79
CA ARG A 58 7.14 -15.36 17.60
C ARG A 58 5.76 -15.16 16.96
N PHE A 59 4.86 -14.42 17.60
CA PHE A 59 3.49 -14.19 17.15
C PHE A 59 3.27 -12.71 16.90
N LYS A 60 2.34 -12.36 16.01
CA LYS A 60 2.09 -10.95 15.65
C LYS A 60 1.49 -10.17 16.82
N HIS A 61 2.03 -8.98 17.09
CA HIS A 61 1.50 -8.01 18.05
C HIS A 61 0.64 -6.94 17.40
N ASP A 62 0.50 -6.97 16.08
CA ASP A 62 -0.43 -6.13 15.36
C ASP A 62 -1.82 -6.77 15.43
N LEU A 63 -2.76 -6.04 16.02
CA LEU A 63 -4.16 -6.24 15.65
C LEU A 63 -4.26 -5.93 14.15
N PRO A 64 -5.16 -6.59 13.39
CA PRO A 64 -5.56 -6.03 12.11
C PRO A 64 -6.17 -4.66 12.43
N GLN A 65 -5.34 -3.61 12.46
CA GLN A 65 -5.83 -2.25 12.43
C GLN A 65 -6.67 -2.18 11.17
N ASP A 66 -7.87 -1.66 11.35
CA ASP A 66 -8.93 -1.53 10.38
C ASP A 66 -8.53 -0.47 9.32
N THR A 67 -7.40 -0.69 8.66
CA THR A 67 -6.81 0.23 7.68
C THR A 67 -6.39 -0.45 6.40
N ASP A 68 -6.61 -1.76 6.23
CA ASP A 68 -6.97 -2.30 4.93
C ASP A 68 -7.70 -3.62 5.11
N SER A 69 -8.72 -3.82 4.28
CA SER A 69 -9.61 -4.97 4.27
C SER A 69 -8.84 -6.26 4.52
N GLY A 70 -9.25 -6.96 5.58
CA GLY A 70 -8.97 -8.38 5.70
C GLY A 70 -9.25 -9.08 4.36
N ASN A 71 -8.55 -10.18 4.17
CA ASN A 71 -8.31 -10.93 2.94
C ASN A 71 -9.56 -11.48 2.19
N TYR A 72 -10.73 -10.84 2.32
CA TYR A 72 -12.03 -11.16 1.72
C TYR A 72 -12.30 -10.38 0.42
N ARG A 73 -11.50 -9.35 0.11
CA ARG A 73 -11.59 -8.56 -1.12
C ARG A 73 -10.31 -8.69 -1.96
N THR A 74 -9.91 -9.92 -2.30
CA THR A 74 -8.64 -10.16 -3.01
C THR A 74 -8.62 -9.67 -4.46
N LYS A 75 -9.80 -9.41 -5.05
CA LYS A 75 -9.97 -8.97 -6.43
C LYS A 75 -10.54 -7.55 -6.48
N PRO A 76 -10.02 -6.68 -7.36
CA PRO A 76 -10.57 -5.34 -7.54
C PRO A 76 -11.96 -5.40 -8.19
N CYS A 77 -12.83 -4.47 -7.80
CA CYS A 77 -14.17 -4.35 -8.35
C CYS A 77 -14.11 -3.71 -9.73
N LYS A 78 -14.42 -4.50 -10.77
CA LYS A 78 -14.49 -4.02 -12.16
C LYS A 78 -15.50 -2.88 -12.37
N TYR A 79 -16.58 -2.86 -11.59
CA TYR A 79 -17.64 -1.84 -11.68
C TYR A 79 -17.21 -0.55 -10.99
N PHE A 80 -16.52 -0.63 -9.86
CA PHE A 80 -15.99 0.54 -9.16
C PHE A 80 -14.93 1.26 -9.99
N GLN A 81 -14.06 0.49 -10.65
CA GLN A 81 -13.09 1.04 -11.60
C GLN A 81 -13.72 1.81 -12.77
N ARG A 82 -15.00 1.58 -13.06
CA ARG A 82 -15.77 2.30 -14.08
C ARG A 82 -16.68 3.39 -13.50
N GLY A 83 -16.75 3.51 -12.17
CA GLY A 83 -17.69 4.41 -11.48
C GLY A 83 -19.15 3.91 -11.47
N GLU A 84 -19.38 2.63 -11.75
CA GLU A 84 -20.72 2.04 -11.92
C GLU A 84 -21.09 1.05 -10.79
N CYS A 85 -20.27 0.95 -9.74
CA CYS A 85 -20.59 0.08 -8.62
C CYS A 85 -21.72 0.67 -7.76
N ARG A 86 -22.76 -0.12 -7.52
CA ARG A 86 -23.90 0.25 -6.67
C ARG A 86 -23.83 -0.33 -5.25
N ASN A 87 -22.87 -1.23 -5.03
CA ASN A 87 -22.74 -1.96 -3.77
C ASN A 87 -21.99 -1.16 -2.69
N GLY A 88 -21.44 0.02 -3.01
CA GLY A 88 -20.73 0.87 -2.07
C GLY A 88 -19.69 0.09 -1.26
N ASP A 89 -19.66 0.34 0.05
CA ASP A 89 -18.77 -0.33 1.00
C ASP A 89 -19.16 -1.78 1.32
N GLU A 90 -20.37 -2.22 0.94
CA GLU A 90 -20.82 -3.61 1.04
C GLU A 90 -20.33 -4.47 -0.13
N CYS A 91 -19.58 -3.88 -1.07
CA CYS A 91 -19.03 -4.65 -2.18
C CYS A 91 -18.07 -5.75 -1.67
N THR A 92 -18.26 -6.95 -2.19
CA THR A 92 -17.40 -8.12 -1.94
C THR A 92 -16.06 -8.03 -2.69
N TYR A 93 -15.94 -7.06 -3.59
CA TYR A 93 -14.72 -6.77 -4.34
C TYR A 93 -14.05 -5.49 -3.81
N ARG A 94 -12.75 -5.36 -4.05
CA ARG A 94 -11.95 -4.24 -3.53
C ARG A 94 -12.19 -2.95 -4.32
N HIS A 95 -12.46 -1.86 -3.61
CA HIS A 95 -12.68 -0.53 -4.19
C HIS A 95 -11.39 0.28 -4.10
N ASP A 96 -10.41 -0.10 -4.90
CA ASP A 96 -9.15 0.63 -5.01
C ASP A 96 -9.32 1.86 -5.90
N PRO A 97 -8.82 3.04 -5.51
CA PRO A 97 -8.79 4.20 -6.39
C PRO A 97 -7.98 3.84 -7.65
N PRO A 98 -8.39 4.31 -8.85
CA PRO A 98 -7.73 3.93 -10.10
C PRO A 98 -6.22 4.24 -10.09
N GLU A 99 -5.79 5.29 -9.40
CA GLU A 99 -4.38 5.67 -9.23
C GLU A 99 -3.53 4.62 -8.51
N SER A 100 -4.12 3.80 -7.66
CA SER A 100 -3.41 2.72 -6.96
C SER A 100 -3.18 1.49 -7.85
N ASN A 101 -3.82 1.44 -9.03
CA ASN A 101 -3.61 0.36 -9.98
C ASN A 101 -2.33 0.64 -10.80
N PRO A 102 -1.29 -0.22 -10.72
CA PRO A 102 -0.04 -0.02 -11.43
C PRO A 102 -0.17 -0.05 -12.97
N GLN A 103 -1.33 -0.44 -13.51
CA GLN A 103 -1.64 -0.35 -14.93
C GLN A 103 -2.41 0.92 -15.33
N TYR A 104 -2.87 1.75 -14.38
CA TYR A 104 -3.64 2.96 -14.69
C TYR A 104 -2.75 4.02 -15.33
N ARG A 105 -3.23 4.63 -16.43
CA ARG A 105 -2.51 5.63 -17.24
C ARG A 105 -1.08 5.21 -17.65
N THR A 106 -0.81 3.92 -17.77
CA THR A 106 0.51 3.43 -18.23
C THR A 106 0.66 3.40 -19.75
N LYS A 107 -0.45 3.17 -20.46
CA LYS A 107 -0.48 3.05 -21.92
C LYS A 107 -1.06 4.32 -22.54
N PRO A 108 -0.53 4.78 -23.70
CA PRO A 108 -1.06 5.94 -24.40
C PRO A 108 -2.50 5.70 -24.85
N CYS A 109 -3.32 6.75 -24.81
CA CYS A 109 -4.67 6.70 -25.29
C CYS A 109 -4.68 6.72 -26.83
N LYS A 110 -5.13 5.63 -27.44
CA LYS A 110 -5.25 5.51 -28.89
C LYS A 110 -6.13 6.60 -29.53
N TYR A 111 -7.12 7.09 -28.79
CA TYR A 111 -8.11 8.05 -29.29
C TYR A 111 -7.73 9.51 -29.03
N PHE A 112 -6.69 9.77 -28.22
CA PHE A 112 -6.33 11.13 -27.87
C PHE A 112 -5.80 11.93 -29.06
N GLU A 113 -5.02 11.29 -29.94
CA GLU A 113 -4.48 11.89 -31.17
C GLU A 113 -5.45 11.81 -32.36
N THR A 114 -6.65 11.27 -32.17
CA THR A 114 -7.64 11.21 -33.26
C THR A 114 -8.35 12.55 -33.42
N GLU A 115 -8.84 12.86 -34.62
CA GLU A 115 -9.55 14.12 -34.92
C GLU A 115 -10.78 14.33 -34.02
N GLU A 116 -11.40 13.25 -33.53
CA GLU A 116 -12.51 13.28 -32.57
C GLU A 116 -12.06 13.45 -31.10
N GLY A 117 -10.77 13.23 -30.81
CA GLY A 117 -10.21 13.25 -29.46
C GLY A 117 -10.73 12.13 -28.53
N CYS A 118 -10.18 12.07 -27.32
CA CYS A 118 -10.63 11.10 -26.33
C CYS A 118 -11.92 11.54 -25.65
N ARG A 119 -13.03 10.83 -25.92
CA ARG A 119 -14.34 11.07 -25.28
C ARG A 119 -14.37 10.83 -23.76
N ASN A 120 -13.34 10.19 -23.20
CA ASN A 120 -13.26 9.90 -21.77
C ASN A 120 -12.66 11.05 -20.93
N GLY A 121 -12.12 12.10 -21.58
CA GLY A 121 -11.52 13.26 -20.90
C GLY A 121 -10.49 12.89 -19.84
N ASP A 122 -10.48 13.61 -18.72
CA ASP A 122 -9.57 13.39 -17.58
C ASP A 122 -9.82 12.06 -16.86
N LYS A 123 -10.98 11.44 -17.07
CA LYS A 123 -11.29 10.11 -16.50
C LYS A 123 -10.75 8.98 -17.38
N CYS A 124 -10.03 9.29 -18.45
CA CYS A 124 -9.45 8.29 -19.31
C CYS A 124 -8.48 7.37 -18.54
N ARG A 125 -8.64 6.06 -18.76
CA ARG A 125 -7.77 5.02 -18.19
C ARG A 125 -6.37 5.02 -18.81
N TYR A 126 -6.22 5.66 -19.95
CA TYR A 126 -4.98 5.74 -20.72
C TYR A 126 -4.35 7.12 -20.54
N LYS A 127 -3.02 7.21 -20.68
CA LYS A 127 -2.35 8.51 -20.60
C LYS A 127 -2.72 9.37 -21.80
N HIS A 128 -3.05 10.62 -21.53
CA HIS A 128 -3.04 11.70 -22.50
C HIS A 128 -1.72 12.43 -22.29
N GLU A 129 -0.97 12.66 -23.35
CA GLU A 129 0.19 13.54 -23.28
C GLU A 129 -0.32 14.97 -23.31
N GLU A 130 -0.72 15.45 -22.15
CA GLU A 130 -1.04 16.86 -21.93
C GLU A 130 0.28 17.64 -21.87
N THR A 131 0.55 18.43 -22.90
CA THR A 131 1.50 19.53 -22.82
C THR A 131 0.94 20.53 -21.81
N HIS A 132 1.32 20.38 -20.54
CA HIS A 132 1.16 21.44 -19.56
C HIS A 132 2.08 22.58 -19.97
N GLU A 133 1.54 23.55 -20.72
CA GLU A 133 2.07 24.90 -20.65
C GLU A 133 1.72 25.40 -19.25
N GLU A 134 2.68 25.28 -18.34
CA GLU A 134 2.61 25.88 -17.02
C GLU A 134 2.42 27.38 -17.21
N ALA A 135 1.23 27.87 -16.89
CA ALA A 135 0.93 29.28 -16.89
C ALA A 135 1.91 29.99 -15.94
N SER A 136 2.73 30.85 -16.55
CA SER A 136 3.70 31.74 -15.94
C SER A 136 3.09 32.72 -14.94
#